data_AF-A0A0C2WEC8-F1
#
_entry.id   AF-A0A0C2WEC8-F1
#
_cell.length_a   1.000
_cell.length_b   1.000
_cell.length_c   1.000
_cell.angle_alpha   90.00
_cell.angle_beta   90.00
_cell.angle_gamma   90.00
#
_symmetry.space_group_name_H-M   'P 1'
#
loop_
_entity.id
_entity.type
_entity.pdbx_description
1 polymer ?
#
loop_
_entity_poly.entity_id
_entity_poly.type
_entity_poly.pdbx_seq_one_letter_code
_entity_poly.pdbx_strand_id
1 'polypeptide(L)' 'PTRRVHPGTHQYVLKRIRDWIDNPRVTEPVFWLHGPAGIGKSAIAQTITHSCVREKLAR' A
#
# COMPACT_ATOMS: atom_id res chain seq x y z
N PRO A 1 -13.38 3.05 -13.76
CA PRO A 1 -13.54 4.08 -12.71
C PRO A 1 -12.28 4.20 -11.84
N THR A 2 -11.50 5.28 -12.00
CA THR A 2 -10.30 5.51 -11.19
C THR A 2 -10.73 5.92 -9.79
N ARG A 3 -10.63 4.99 -8.83
CA ARG A 3 -10.81 5.28 -7.41
C ARG A 3 -9.63 6.13 -6.96
N ARG A 4 -9.71 7.44 -7.20
CA ARG A 4 -8.70 8.42 -6.79
C ARG A 4 -8.69 8.46 -5.27
N VAL A 5 -7.62 7.97 -4.66
CA VAL A 5 -7.36 8.17 -3.24
C VAL A 5 -7.19 9.67 -3.03
N HIS A 6 -7.92 10.24 -2.06
CA HIS A 6 -7.79 11.66 -1.74
C HIS A 6 -6.36 11.94 -1.23
N PRO A 7 -5.66 12.96 -1.78
CA PRO A 7 -4.33 13.35 -1.31
C PRO A 7 -4.36 13.62 0.20
N GLY A 8 -3.41 13.03 0.95
CA GLY A 8 -3.34 13.16 2.41
C GLY A 8 -3.99 12.02 3.19
N THR A 9 -4.95 11.30 2.60
CA THR A 9 -5.60 10.17 3.28
C THR A 9 -4.74 8.91 3.16
N HIS A 10 -4.60 8.16 4.25
CA HIS A 10 -3.85 6.89 4.32
C HIS A 10 -2.34 6.97 4.07
N GLN A 11 -1.72 8.15 4.00
CA GLN A 11 -0.27 8.30 3.80
C GLN A 11 0.55 7.51 4.83
N TYR A 12 0.13 7.54 6.10
CA TYR A 12 0.77 6.78 7.17
C TYR A 12 0.70 5.26 6.93
N VAL A 13 -0.47 4.74 6.52
CA VAL A 13 -0.65 3.32 6.23
C VAL A 13 0.15 2.89 5.00
N LEU A 14 0.13 3.71 3.93
CA LEU A 14 0.91 3.46 2.73
C LEU A 14 2.42 3.41 3.02
N LYS A 15 2.92 4.36 3.83
CA LYS A 15 4.31 4.39 4.27
C LYS A 15 4.65 3.11 5.06
N ARG A 16 3.82 2.72 6.03
CA ARG A 16 4.05 1.49 6.81
C ARG A 16 4.10 0.23 5.96
N ILE A 17 3.22 0.11 4.98
CA ILE A 17 3.24 -1.05 4.06
C ILE A 17 4.51 -1.02 3.22
N ARG A 18 4.94 0.16 2.75
CA ARG A 18 6.17 0.29 1.96
C ARG A 18 7.42 -0.02 2.77
N ASP A 19 7.50 0.51 3.99
CA ASP A 19 8.58 0.20 4.94
C ASP A 19 8.63 -1.30 5.25
N TRP A 20 7.49 -2.00 5.30
CA TRP A 20 7.44 -3.47 5.45
C TRP A 20 7.94 -4.20 4.19
N ILE A 21 7.52 -3.79 2.98
CA ILE A 21 7.95 -4.39 1.70
C ILE A 21 9.46 -4.24 1.51
N ASP A 22 10.01 -3.06 1.79
CA ASP A 22 11.39 -2.71 1.49
C ASP A 22 12.36 -3.12 2.62
N ASN A 23 11.86 -3.64 3.76
CA ASN A 23 12.70 -4.04 4.87
C ASN A 23 13.30 -5.45 4.65
N PRO A 24 14.63 -5.56 4.44
CA PRO A 24 15.27 -6.85 4.21
C PRO A 24 15.32 -7.74 5.46
N ARG A 25 14.96 -7.21 6.64
CA ARG A 25 14.98 -7.94 7.92
C ARG A 25 13.60 -8.45 8.35
N VAL A 26 12.53 -8.11 7.62
CA VAL A 26 11.19 -8.62 7.91
C VAL A 26 11.14 -10.11 7.63
N THR A 27 10.66 -10.88 8.60
CA THR A 27 10.49 -12.34 8.49
C THR A 27 9.07 -12.74 8.13
N GLU A 28 8.10 -11.84 8.32
CA GLU A 28 6.70 -12.09 8.06
C GLU A 28 6.40 -11.88 6.57
N PRO A 29 6.01 -12.93 5.82
CA PRO A 29 5.74 -12.80 4.38
C PRO A 29 4.36 -12.18 4.09
N VAL A 30 3.52 -11.95 5.12
CA VAL A 30 2.15 -11.45 4.99
C VAL A 30 1.94 -10.23 5.88
N PHE A 31 1.46 -9.13 5.28
CA PHE A 31 1.01 -7.94 6.00
C PHE A 31 -0.51 -7.94 6.14
N TRP A 32 -1.02 -7.87 7.38
CA TRP A 32 -2.45 -7.83 7.65
C TRP A 32 -2.97 -6.39 7.77
N LEU A 33 -3.86 -5.99 6.86
CA LEU A 33 -4.53 -4.68 6.88
C LEU A 33 -6.02 -4.85 7.23
N HIS A 34 -6.42 -4.44 8.44
CA HIS A 34 -7.79 -4.57 8.95
C HIS A 34 -8.45 -3.21 9.21
N GLY A 35 -9.78 -3.20 9.27
CA GLY A 35 -10.58 -2.01 9.54
C GLY A 35 -12.03 -2.16 9.04
N PRO A 36 -12.91 -1.19 9.33
CA PRO A 36 -14.32 -1.23 8.93
C PRO A 36 -14.53 -1.44 7.41
N ALA A 37 -15.68 -1.99 7.04
CA ALA A 37 -16.09 -2.03 5.63
C ALA A 37 -16.23 -0.60 5.08
N GLY A 38 -15.97 -0.43 3.78
CA GLY A 38 -16.07 0.89 3.13
C GLY A 38 -14.87 1.84 3.29
N ILE A 39 -13.97 1.62 4.26
CA ILE A 39 -12.84 2.53 4.54
C ILE A 39 -11.73 2.54 3.46
N GLY A 40 -11.88 1.74 2.41
CA GLY A 40 -10.96 1.78 1.26
C GLY A 40 -9.72 0.90 1.36
N LYS A 41 -9.73 -0.18 2.16
CA LYS A 41 -8.62 -1.16 2.23
C LYS A 41 -8.17 -1.66 0.84
N SER A 42 -9.12 -2.02 -0.03
CA SER A 42 -8.80 -2.44 -1.41
C SER A 42 -8.18 -1.33 -2.25
N ALA A 43 -8.52 -0.06 -1.98
CA ALA A 43 -7.93 1.09 -2.65
C ALA A 43 -6.46 1.28 -2.21
N ILE A 44 -6.16 1.07 -0.93
CA ILE A 44 -4.79 1.10 -0.39
C ILE A 44 -3.95 0.00 -1.07
N ALA A 45 -4.47 -1.23 -1.13
CA ALA A 45 -3.79 -2.35 -1.78
C ALA A 45 -3.47 -2.04 -3.26
N GLN A 46 -4.47 -1.56 -4.03
CA GLN A 46 -4.26 -1.15 -5.42
C GLN A 46 -3.21 -0.04 -5.56
N THR A 47 -3.22 0.95 -4.66
CA THR A 47 -2.27 2.08 -4.69
C THR A 47 -0.84 1.61 -4.46
N ILE A 48 -0.61 0.70 -3.49
CA ILE A 48 0.70 0.11 -3.24
C ILE A 48 1.17 -0.69 -4.45
N THR A 49 0.33 -1.59 -4.99
CA THR A 49 0.68 -2.40 -6.16
C THR A 49 1.08 -1.53 -7.35
N HIS A 50 0.30 -0.49 -7.67
CA HIS A 50 0.62 0.41 -8.76
C HIS A 50 1.95 1.14 -8.53
N SER A 51 2.23 1.58 -7.30
CA SER A 51 3.47 2.28 -6.97
C SER A 51 4.70 1.36 -7.11
N CYS A 52 4.61 0.12 -6.60
CA CYS A 52 5.69 -0.86 -6.71
C CYS A 52 5.94 -1.33 -8.15
N VAL A 53 4.88 -1.55 -8.94
CA VAL A 53 5.01 -1.92 -10.36
C VAL A 53 5.70 -0.80 -11.15
N ARG A 54 5.32 0.45 -10.92
CA ARG A 54 5.96 1.60 -11.58
C ARG A 54 7.44 1.72 -11.24
N GLU A 55 7.82 1.47 -9.98
CA GLU A 55 9.23 1.47 -9.58
C GLU A 55 10.03 0.33 -10.18
N LYS A 56 9.45 -0.87 -10.31
CA LYS A 56 10.10 -1.99 -11.00
C LYS A 56 10.34 -1.72 -12.48
N LEU A 57 9.42 -1.01 -13.14
CA LEU A 57 9.56 -0.64 -14.56
C LEU A 57 10.54 0.52 -14.78
N ALA A 58 10.84 1.29 -13.74
CA ALA A 58 11.76 2.43 -13.81
C ALA A 58 13.21 2.07 -13.44
N ARG A 59 13.48 0.81 -13.06
CA ARG A 59 14.81 0.26 -12.77
C ARG A 59 15.23 -0.65 -13.92
#